data_AF-A0A1F5TN70-F1
#
_entry.id   AF-A0A1F5TN70-F1
#
_cell.length_a   1.000
_cell.length_b   1.000
_cell.length_c   1.000
_cell.angle_alpha   90.00
_cell.angle_beta   90.00
_cell.angle_gamma   90.00
#
_symmetry.space_group_name_H-M   'P 1'
#
loop_
_entity.id
_entity.type
_entity.pdbx_description
1 polymer ?
#
loop_
_entity_poly.entity_id
_entity_poly.type
_entity_poly.pdbx_seq_one_letter_code
_entity_poly.pdbx_strand_id
1 'polypeptide(L)'
;MREQEVTLAIEKYLRKKNWEILSLNNPFSGKSVWIKPIGGFRGKGTLIPDIIARKEKIYLIVESYEKLKIKDIGKLEKYSKPEYLDSIKEIFDEESPVLVKAMSYPEPIKLHGYPKDFIVFGIDNNYAVSSYIGKDNYFFEKREFINSNKNIFI
;
A
#
# COMPACT_ATOMS: atom_id res chain seq x y z
N MET A 1 6.65 -16.13 0.95
CA MET A 1 7.17 -14.78 0.62
C MET A 1 7.03 -13.92 1.85
N ARG A 2 8.14 -13.32 2.29
CA ARG A 2 8.21 -12.44 3.47
C ARG A 2 7.59 -11.08 3.16
N GLU A 3 7.21 -10.33 4.19
CA GLU A 3 6.59 -9.00 4.06
C GLU A 3 7.45 -8.06 3.20
N GLN A 4 8.76 -8.06 3.43
CA GLN A 4 9.71 -7.26 2.66
C GLN A 4 9.72 -7.62 1.16
N GLU A 5 9.62 -8.91 0.82
CA GLU A 5 9.60 -9.37 -0.57
C GLU A 5 8.30 -8.91 -1.25
N VAL A 6 7.19 -8.93 -0.51
CA VAL A 6 5.90 -8.38 -0.94
C VAL A 6 6.01 -6.88 -1.20
N THR A 7 6.53 -6.11 -0.24
CA THR A 7 6.70 -4.65 -0.37
C THR A 7 7.53 -4.29 -1.60
N LEU A 8 8.66 -4.97 -1.82
CA LEU A 8 9.51 -4.73 -2.99
C LEU A 8 8.85 -5.11 -4.31
N ALA A 9 8.05 -6.18 -4.34
CA ALA A 9 7.30 -6.56 -5.53
C ALA A 9 6.28 -5.49 -5.93
N ILE A 10 5.56 -4.94 -4.94
CA ILE A 10 4.59 -3.86 -5.17
C ILE A 10 5.28 -2.56 -5.56
N GLU A 11 6.38 -2.20 -4.92
CA GLU A 11 7.14 -1.00 -5.29
C GLU A 11 7.57 -1.04 -6.76
N LYS A 12 8.13 -2.17 -7.20
CA LYS A 12 8.53 -2.38 -8.60
C LYS A 12 7.33 -2.33 -9.55
N TYR A 13 6.22 -2.95 -9.17
CA TYR A 13 4.98 -2.91 -9.94
C TYR A 13 4.47 -1.47 -10.11
N LEU A 14 4.39 -0.71 -9.02
CA LEU A 14 3.92 0.68 -9.02
C LEU A 14 4.82 1.59 -9.86
N ARG A 15 6.14 1.46 -9.76
CA ARG A 15 7.08 2.21 -10.62
C ARG A 15 6.88 1.91 -12.10
N LYS A 16 6.70 0.62 -12.48
CA LYS A 16 6.39 0.23 -13.86
C LYS A 16 5.06 0.83 -14.34
N LYS A 17 4.18 1.24 -13.43
CA LYS A 17 2.90 1.90 -13.69
C LYS A 17 2.94 3.42 -13.57
N ASN A 18 4.15 3.99 -13.54
CA ASN A 18 4.41 5.42 -13.46
C ASN A 18 3.80 6.05 -12.20
N TRP A 19 3.78 5.31 -11.09
CA TRP A 19 3.56 5.90 -9.78
C TRP A 19 4.88 6.42 -9.23
N GLU A 20 4.83 7.62 -8.65
CA GLU A 20 5.92 8.18 -7.87
C GLU A 20 5.92 7.53 -6.48
N ILE A 21 7.06 7.01 -6.03
CA ILE A 21 7.18 6.44 -4.67
C ILE A 21 7.67 7.55 -3.72
N LEU A 22 6.76 8.05 -2.88
CA LEU A 22 7.02 9.12 -1.92
C LEU A 22 7.61 8.58 -0.61
N SER A 23 7.17 7.40 -0.19
CA SER A 23 7.64 6.71 1.00
C SER A 23 7.80 5.22 0.70
N LEU A 24 8.89 4.65 1.20
CA LEU A 24 9.12 3.21 1.21
C LEU A 24 9.70 2.85 2.57
N ASN A 25 8.90 2.17 3.39
CA ASN A 25 9.34 1.69 4.68
C ASN A 25 9.88 0.27 4.53
N ASN A 26 11.18 0.18 4.22
CA ASN A 26 11.92 -1.06 4.26
C ASN A 26 13.32 -0.79 4.83
N PRO A 27 14.03 -1.83 5.31
CA PRO A 27 15.35 -1.68 5.94
C PRO A 27 16.43 -1.01 5.07
N PHE A 28 16.23 -0.96 3.75
CA PHE A 28 17.20 -0.49 2.77
C PHE A 28 16.85 0.87 2.15
N SER A 29 15.62 1.37 2.36
CA SER A 29 15.15 2.65 1.83
C SER A 29 15.02 3.66 2.97
N GLY A 30 15.97 4.58 3.07
CA GLY A 30 16.02 5.60 4.13
C GLY A 30 14.92 6.69 4.06
N LYS A 31 13.78 6.43 3.40
CA LYS A 31 12.67 7.38 3.22
C LYS A 31 11.35 6.77 3.71
N SER A 32 11.15 6.75 5.02
CA SER A 32 9.86 6.43 5.63
C SER A 32 9.15 7.72 6.06
N VAL A 33 7.91 7.90 5.64
CA VAL A 33 7.04 8.99 6.08
C VAL A 33 6.24 8.55 7.30
N TRP A 34 6.21 9.42 8.32
CA TRP A 34 5.53 9.20 9.58
C TRP A 34 4.27 10.05 9.61
N ILE A 35 3.10 9.43 9.46
CA ILE A 35 1.81 10.11 9.46
C ILE A 35 1.32 10.17 10.91
N LYS A 36 1.22 11.38 11.46
CA LYS A 36 0.85 11.61 12.87
C LYS A 36 -0.54 12.24 12.92
N PRO A 37 -1.41 11.83 13.84
CA PRO A 37 -2.70 12.51 13.99
C PRO A 37 -2.47 13.96 14.45
N ILE A 38 -3.07 14.93 13.75
CA ILE A 38 -3.06 16.34 14.19
C ILE A 38 -3.77 16.46 15.55
N GLY A 39 -3.21 17.25 16.47
CA GLY A 39 -3.76 17.44 17.82
C GLY A 39 -3.55 16.25 18.78
N GLY A 40 -2.87 15.19 18.35
CA GLY A 40 -2.53 14.05 19.20
C GLY A 40 -1.32 14.29 20.12
N PHE A 41 -1.18 13.45 21.16
CA PHE A 41 0.03 13.45 22.00
C PHE A 41 1.26 12.98 21.22
N ARG A 42 2.41 13.63 21.43
CA ARG A 42 3.69 13.35 20.75
C ARG A 42 4.01 11.85 20.79
N GLY A 43 4.07 11.22 19.61
CA GLY A 43 4.48 9.82 19.41
C GLY A 43 3.37 8.76 19.50
N LYS A 44 2.18 9.10 20.02
CA LYS A 44 1.07 8.14 20.13
C LYS A 44 0.22 8.15 18.87
N GLY A 45 -0.04 6.96 18.30
CA GLY A 45 -0.92 6.81 17.14
C GLY A 45 -0.27 7.03 15.78
N THR A 46 1.04 7.28 15.71
CA THR A 46 1.77 7.40 14.44
C THR A 46 1.56 6.17 13.56
N LEU A 47 1.29 6.40 12.28
CA LEU A 47 1.22 5.38 11.25
C LEU A 47 2.41 5.54 10.30
N ILE A 48 3.03 4.42 9.95
CA ILE A 48 4.13 4.35 8.99
C ILE A 48 3.69 3.33 7.95
N PRO A 49 3.22 3.78 6.77
CA PRO A 49 2.89 2.87 5.68
C PRO A 49 4.13 2.20 5.09
N ASP A 50 3.96 1.00 4.54
CA ASP A 50 5.03 0.33 3.81
C ASP A 50 5.37 1.05 2.52
N ILE A 51 4.35 1.53 1.82
CA ILE A 51 4.50 2.35 0.61
C ILE A 51 3.51 3.52 0.67
N ILE A 52 4.00 4.71 0.34
CA ILE A 52 3.14 5.80 -0.13
C ILE A 52 3.55 6.09 -1.56
N ALA A 53 2.60 5.95 -2.48
CA ALA A 53 2.81 6.23 -3.88
C ALA A 53 1.82 7.28 -4.39
N ARG A 54 2.24 8.11 -5.35
CA ARG A 54 1.42 9.19 -5.91
C ARG A 54 1.28 9.05 -7.42
N LYS A 55 0.09 9.39 -7.91
CA LYS A 55 -0.19 9.65 -9.32
C LYS A 55 -1.18 10.81 -9.41
N GLU A 56 -0.70 11.97 -9.84
CA GLU A 56 -1.45 13.24 -9.77
C GLU A 56 -1.93 13.51 -8.34
N LYS A 57 -3.22 13.79 -8.11
CA LYS A 57 -3.80 13.99 -6.77
C LYS A 57 -4.15 12.70 -6.03
N ILE A 58 -3.85 11.53 -6.61
CA ILE A 58 -4.17 10.23 -6.02
C ILE A 58 -2.97 9.75 -5.20
N TYR A 59 -3.22 9.48 -3.92
CA TYR A 59 -2.25 8.94 -2.99
C TYR A 59 -2.67 7.52 -2.61
N LEU A 60 -1.83 6.57 -3.00
CA LEU A 60 -1.98 5.15 -2.69
C LEU A 60 -1.16 4.83 -1.45
N ILE A 61 -1.84 4.44 -0.38
CA ILE A 61 -1.24 3.97 0.87
C ILE A 61 -1.29 2.45 0.87
N VAL A 62 -0.13 1.79 0.86
CA VAL A 62 -0.04 0.32 0.83
C VAL A 62 0.55 -0.19 2.13
N GLU A 63 -0.09 -1.23 2.67
CA GLU A 63 0.45 -2.07 3.73
C GLU A 63 0.66 -3.49 3.22
N SER A 64 1.85 -4.04 3.43
CA SER A 64 2.23 -5.37 2.99
C SER A 64 2.18 -6.35 4.14
N TYR A 65 1.83 -7.60 3.83
CA TYR A 65 1.72 -8.65 4.82
C TYR A 65 2.22 -9.97 4.26
N GLU A 66 2.81 -10.81 5.10
CA GLU A 66 3.10 -12.22 4.74
C GLU A 66 1.83 -13.04 4.50
N LYS A 67 0.74 -12.65 5.17
CA LYS A 67 -0.58 -13.26 5.08
C LYS A 67 -1.65 -12.29 5.58
N LEU A 68 -2.84 -12.35 4.99
CA LEU A 68 -3.99 -11.59 5.46
C LEU A 68 -4.35 -11.93 6.91
N LYS A 69 -4.47 -10.89 7.77
CA LYS A 69 -5.16 -10.99 9.07
C LYS A 69 -6.25 -9.92 9.12
N ILE A 70 -7.42 -10.27 9.62
CA ILE A 70 -8.61 -9.38 9.63
C ILE A 70 -8.31 -8.06 10.37
N LYS A 71 -7.55 -8.13 11.47
CA LYS A 71 -7.15 -6.94 12.24
C LYS A 71 -6.33 -5.92 11.43
N ASP A 72 -5.70 -6.36 10.34
CA ASP A 72 -4.85 -5.51 9.50
C ASP A 72 -5.70 -4.57 8.63
N ILE A 73 -6.92 -4.98 8.25
CA ILE A 73 -7.90 -4.13 7.57
C ILE A 73 -8.25 -2.91 8.44
N GLY A 74 -8.44 -3.12 9.75
CA GLY A 74 -8.76 -2.04 10.70
C GLY A 74 -7.64 -1.01 10.86
N LYS A 75 -6.38 -1.36 10.55
CA LYS A 75 -5.27 -0.39 10.54
C LYS A 75 -5.43 0.60 9.38
N LEU A 76 -5.79 0.11 8.20
CA LEU A 76 -5.90 0.92 7.00
C LEU A 76 -7.04 1.94 7.08
N GLU A 77 -8.13 1.62 7.76
CA GLU A 77 -9.22 2.56 8.01
C GLU A 77 -8.80 3.80 8.83
N LYS A 78 -7.70 3.72 9.59
CA LYS A 78 -7.21 4.88 10.36
C LYS A 78 -6.73 6.01 9.46
N TYR A 79 -6.19 5.70 8.27
CA TYR A 79 -5.71 6.72 7.32
C TYR A 79 -6.84 7.62 6.80
N SER A 80 -8.10 7.16 6.86
CA SER A 80 -9.27 7.92 6.43
C SER A 80 -9.86 8.82 7.51
N LYS A 81 -9.34 8.80 8.74
CA LYS A 81 -9.86 9.68 9.79
C LYS A 81 -9.36 11.13 9.57
N PRO A 82 -10.18 12.15 9.91
CA PRO A 82 -9.83 13.55 9.67
C PRO A 82 -8.44 13.94 10.17
N GLU A 83 -8.06 13.50 11.37
CA GLU A 83 -6.79 13.86 11.99
C GLU A 83 -5.56 13.32 11.25
N TYR A 84 -5.70 12.21 10.50
CA TYR A 84 -4.63 11.68 9.65
C TYR A 84 -4.68 12.25 8.24
N LEU A 85 -5.90 12.49 7.71
CA LEU A 85 -6.09 13.16 6.43
C LEU A 85 -5.43 14.53 6.42
N ASP A 86 -5.65 15.34 7.45
CA ASP A 86 -5.05 16.67 7.52
C ASP A 86 -3.52 16.60 7.67
N SER A 87 -2.99 15.61 8.40
CA SER A 87 -1.54 15.38 8.44
C SER A 87 -0.97 15.02 7.07
N ILE A 88 -1.69 14.25 6.25
CA ILE A 88 -1.27 13.92 4.89
C ILE A 88 -1.26 15.17 4.01
N LYS A 89 -2.26 16.04 4.14
CA LYS A 89 -2.29 17.33 3.43
C LYS A 89 -1.07 18.18 3.78
N GLU A 90 -0.73 18.28 5.07
CA GLU A 90 0.45 19.02 5.54
C GLU A 90 1.77 18.39 5.04
N ILE A 91 1.91 17.06 5.09
CA ILE A 91 3.15 16.37 4.69
C ILE A 91 3.43 16.53 3.20
N PHE A 92 2.38 16.51 2.36
CA PHE A 92 2.53 16.49 0.91
C PHE A 92 2.14 17.80 0.21
N ASP A 93 1.80 18.84 0.99
CA ASP A 93 1.37 20.15 0.48
C ASP A 93 0.26 20.03 -0.58
N GLU A 94 -0.80 19.29 -0.24
CA GLU A 94 -1.92 18.99 -1.13
C GLU A 94 -3.24 19.25 -0.40
N GLU A 95 -4.06 20.18 -0.89
CA GLU A 95 -5.30 20.58 -0.20
C GLU A 95 -6.39 19.50 -0.26
N SER A 96 -6.46 18.76 -1.38
CA SER A 96 -7.54 17.80 -1.67
C SER A 96 -7.02 16.46 -2.18
N PRO A 97 -6.21 15.71 -1.38
CA PRO A 97 -5.68 14.42 -1.78
C PRO A 97 -6.80 13.39 -1.87
N VAL A 98 -6.80 12.59 -2.94
CA VAL A 98 -7.66 11.41 -3.05
C VAL A 98 -6.89 10.23 -2.46
N LEU A 99 -7.28 9.81 -1.25
CA LEU A 99 -6.68 8.65 -0.61
C LEU A 99 -7.27 7.33 -1.11
N VAL A 100 -6.41 6.45 -1.58
CA VAL A 100 -6.72 5.06 -1.88
C VAL A 100 -5.91 4.17 -0.94
N LYS A 101 -6.61 3.27 -0.26
CA LYS A 101 -6.00 2.31 0.67
C LYS A 101 -5.82 0.98 -0.05
N ALA A 102 -4.66 0.39 0.14
CA ALA A 102 -4.36 -0.92 -0.40
C ALA A 102 -3.67 -1.81 0.61
N MET A 103 -3.86 -3.12 0.43
CA MET A 103 -3.00 -4.11 1.04
C MET A 103 -2.39 -5.03 0.00
N SER A 104 -1.26 -5.60 0.36
CA SER A 104 -0.56 -6.58 -0.46
C SER A 104 -0.20 -7.80 0.35
N TYR A 105 -0.41 -8.98 -0.22
CA TYR A 105 0.06 -10.23 0.38
C TYR A 105 0.18 -11.34 -0.69
N PRO A 106 0.90 -12.44 -0.40
CA PRO A 106 1.09 -13.51 -1.35
C PRO A 106 -0.24 -14.18 -1.73
N GLU A 107 -0.36 -14.59 -2.99
CA GLU A 107 -1.50 -15.40 -3.45
C GLU A 107 -1.57 -16.76 -2.70
N PRO A 108 -2.76 -17.37 -2.59
CA PRO A 108 -4.05 -16.92 -3.15
C PRO A 108 -4.74 -15.83 -2.31
N ILE A 109 -5.46 -14.93 -3.00
CA ILE A 109 -6.33 -13.96 -2.34
C ILE A 109 -7.51 -14.66 -1.68
N LYS A 110 -7.70 -14.40 -0.39
CA LYS A 110 -8.85 -14.92 0.36
C LYS A 110 -10.07 -14.04 0.09
N LEU A 111 -11.21 -14.66 -0.17
CA LEU A 111 -12.49 -13.94 -0.22
C LEU A 111 -12.87 -13.50 1.20
N HIS A 112 -13.11 -12.21 1.38
CA HIS A 112 -13.49 -11.61 2.65
C HIS A 112 -14.34 -10.35 2.41
N GLY A 113 -14.99 -9.84 3.46
CA GLY A 113 -15.71 -8.57 3.41
C GLY A 113 -14.73 -7.40 3.52
N TYR A 114 -14.03 -7.09 2.43
CA TYR A 114 -13.12 -5.95 2.39
C TYR A 114 -13.92 -4.63 2.42
N PRO A 115 -13.34 -3.55 2.98
CA PRO A 115 -13.96 -2.24 2.92
C PRO A 115 -14.23 -1.81 1.47
N LYS A 116 -15.21 -0.94 1.28
CA LYS A 116 -15.40 -0.25 0.00
C LYS A 116 -14.17 0.61 -0.31
N ASP A 117 -13.87 0.78 -1.60
CA ASP A 117 -12.76 1.61 -2.09
C ASP A 117 -11.36 1.14 -1.65
N PHE A 118 -11.22 -0.19 -1.58
CA PHE A 118 -10.03 -0.87 -1.12
C PHE A 118 -9.41 -1.71 -2.24
N ILE A 119 -8.09 -1.58 -2.43
CA ILE A 119 -7.34 -2.38 -3.40
C ILE A 119 -6.62 -3.51 -2.68
N VAL A 120 -6.71 -4.73 -3.23
CA VAL A 120 -5.89 -5.86 -2.79
C VAL A 120 -4.92 -6.20 -3.91
N PHE A 121 -3.64 -6.25 -3.60
CA PHE A 121 -2.61 -6.78 -4.48
C PHE A 121 -2.24 -8.21 -4.05
N GLY A 122 -2.35 -9.15 -4.99
CA GLY A 122 -1.86 -10.52 -4.86
C GLY A 122 -0.51 -10.66 -5.52
N ILE A 123 0.43 -11.34 -4.87
CA ILE A 123 1.76 -11.59 -5.42
C ILE A 123 1.96 -13.10 -5.56
N ASP A 124 2.19 -13.57 -6.78
CA ASP A 124 2.47 -14.98 -7.04
C ASP A 124 3.94 -15.33 -6.74
N ASN A 125 4.27 -16.62 -6.86
CA ASN A 125 5.64 -17.11 -6.63
C ASN A 125 6.66 -16.60 -7.68
N ASN A 126 6.21 -16.02 -8.80
CA ASN A 126 7.04 -15.41 -9.83
C ASN A 126 7.13 -13.88 -9.69
N TYR A 127 6.59 -13.32 -8.59
CA TYR A 127 6.46 -11.89 -8.36
C TYR A 127 5.56 -11.16 -9.38
N ALA A 128 4.67 -11.87 -10.08
CA ALA A 128 3.59 -11.24 -10.82
C ALA A 128 2.59 -10.63 -9.83
N VAL A 129 2.03 -9.48 -10.20
CA VAL A 129 1.07 -8.76 -9.35
C VAL A 129 -0.31 -8.83 -9.98
N SER A 130 -1.24 -9.39 -9.22
CA SER A 130 -2.67 -9.35 -9.47
C SER A 130 -3.25 -8.19 -8.65
N SER A 131 -4.14 -7.40 -9.24
CA SER A 131 -4.89 -6.36 -8.52
C SER A 131 -6.36 -6.71 -8.49
N TYR A 132 -6.98 -6.50 -7.34
CA TYR A 132 -8.40 -6.75 -7.10
C TYR A 132 -9.01 -5.52 -6.43
N ILE A 133 -10.10 -5.02 -6.98
CA ILE A 133 -10.86 -3.89 -6.42
C ILE A 133 -12.18 -4.41 -5.93
N GLY A 134 -12.50 -4.15 -4.65
CA GLY A 134 -13.80 -4.50 -4.10
C GLY A 134 -14.88 -3.59 -4.65
N LYS A 135 -15.79 -4.13 -5.46
CA LYS A 135 -17.08 -3.49 -5.75
C LYS A 135 -18.18 -4.44 -5.26
N ASP A 136 -18.92 -4.04 -4.24
CA ASP A 136 -20.02 -4.84 -3.68
C ASP A 136 -19.62 -6.26 -3.22
N ASN A 137 -18.41 -6.42 -2.66
CA ASN A 137 -17.79 -7.71 -2.28
C ASN A 137 -17.41 -8.64 -3.43
N TYR A 138 -17.43 -8.16 -4.68
CA TYR A 138 -16.91 -8.89 -5.83
C TYR A 138 -15.54 -8.33 -6.22
N PHE A 139 -14.62 -9.24 -6.52
CA PHE A 139 -13.28 -8.92 -6.96
C PHE A 139 -13.13 -9.14 -8.46
N PHE A 140 -12.68 -8.11 -9.17
CA PHE A 140 -12.26 -8.22 -10.56
C PHE A 140 -10.75 -8.36 -10.61
N GLU A 141 -10.26 -9.47 -11.15
CA GLU A 141 -8.83 -9.75 -11.28
C GLU A 141 -8.26 -9.07 -12.52
N LYS A 142 -7.20 -8.29 -12.35
CA LYS A 142 -6.30 -7.93 -13.44
C LYS A 142 -4.89 -8.40 -13.10
N ARG A 143 -4.39 -9.39 -13.85
CA ARG A 143 -3.03 -9.92 -13.76
C ARG A 143 -2.09 -9.18 -14.69
N GLU A 144 -0.94 -8.78 -14.17
CA GLU A 144 0.13 -8.20 -14.98
C GLU A 144 1.50 -8.70 -14.54
N PHE A 145 2.27 -9.18 -15.51
CA PHE A 145 3.58 -9.78 -15.26
C PHE A 145 4.64 -8.70 -15.00
N ILE A 146 5.38 -8.88 -13.91
CA ILE A 146 6.68 -8.21 -13.74
C ILE A 146 7.67 -9.07 -14.53
N ASN A 147 8.22 -8.55 -15.63
CA ASN A 147 9.43 -9.14 -16.20
C ASN A 147 10.53 -9.01 -15.14
N SER A 148 10.79 -10.11 -14.45
CA SER A 148 12.03 -10.27 -13.71
C SER A 148 13.11 -10.43 -14.79
N ASN A 149 13.70 -9.30 -15.22
CA ASN A 149 15.10 -9.36 -15.62
C ASN A 149 15.83 -9.84 -14.36
N LYS A 150 16.02 -11.16 -14.30
CA LYS A 150 16.90 -11.83 -13.37
C LYS A 150 18.28 -11.22 -13.60
N ASN A 151 18.65 -10.22 -12.81
CA ASN A 151 20.05 -10.00 -12.53
C ASN A 151 20.45 -11.12 -11.56
N ILE A 152 20.79 -12.27 -12.16
CA ILE A 152 21.71 -13.21 -11.54
C ILE A 152 23.02 -12.42 -11.45
N PHE A 153 23.38 -12.01 -10.24
CA PHE A 153 24.78 -11.72 -9.97
C PHE A 153 25.50 -13.07 -10.13
N ILE A 154 26.34 -13.15 -11.17
CA ILE A 154 27.36 -14.20 -11.33
C ILE A 154 28.42 -13.98 -10.26
#